data_AF-A0A5N6WX79-F1
#
_entry.id   AF-A0A5N6WX79-F1
#
_cell.length_a   1.000
_cell.length_b   1.000
_cell.length_c   1.000
_cell.angle_alpha   90.00
_cell.angle_beta   90.00
_cell.angle_gamma   90.00
#
_symmetry.space_group_name_H-M   'P 1'
#
loop_
_entity.id
_entity.type
_entity.pdbx_description
1 polymer ?
#
loop_
_entity_poly.entity_id
_entity_poly.type
_entity_poly.pdbx_seq_one_letter_code
_entity_poly.pdbx_strand_id
1 'polypeptide(L)'
;MKLFISTILSISCLAKVANASLGALNNPGLFPFVFNGVAVFNYPNWTTQQPRDSTKEGENFFCYATEKGYLSFGWWLDAAPGTSYSHCRPDSPDFAWYEYSEKIQCTETGCKAHVVNYWAANNSLKFETDYVFSDANLALPELGTLSTFYRDEEQGASAVGTRHVLSSTSSTALDCCKALKTFREIKDKYNLNLSFDLKDICPPQETVKRSWWRWGQLPMNGGCDSELTFILSANN
;
A
#
# COMPACT_ATOMS: atom_id res chain seq x y z
N MET A 1 21.70 -13.75 -14.33
CA MET A 1 20.51 -14.30 -15.02
C MET A 1 19.76 -15.43 -14.28
N LYS A 2 20.23 -15.92 -13.11
CA LYS A 2 19.51 -16.97 -12.32
C LYS A 2 18.64 -16.43 -11.17
N LEU A 3 18.85 -15.18 -10.73
CA LEU A 3 18.02 -14.52 -9.71
C LEU A 3 16.56 -14.36 -10.15
N PHE A 4 16.34 -14.05 -11.44
CA PHE A 4 15.03 -13.79 -12.04
C PHE A 4 14.03 -14.96 -11.99
N ILE A 5 14.50 -16.21 -12.02
CA ILE A 5 13.60 -17.38 -12.04
C ILE A 5 13.04 -17.68 -10.66
N SER A 6 13.81 -17.40 -9.60
CA SER A 6 13.31 -17.54 -8.21
C SER A 6 12.20 -16.54 -7.90
N THR A 7 12.28 -15.35 -8.52
CA THR A 7 11.29 -14.28 -8.44
C THR A 7 9.97 -14.72 -9.09
N ILE A 8 10.03 -15.40 -10.24
CA ILE A 8 8.85 -15.89 -10.98
C ILE A 8 8.06 -16.96 -10.20
N LEU A 9 8.74 -17.83 -9.45
CA LEU A 9 8.06 -18.83 -8.60
C LEU A 9 7.42 -18.20 -7.34
N SER A 10 7.86 -17.02 -6.90
CA SER A 10 7.18 -16.23 -5.87
C SER A 10 6.01 -15.40 -6.41
N ILE A 11 5.94 -15.13 -7.72
CA ILE A 11 4.80 -14.42 -8.34
C ILE A 11 3.50 -15.23 -8.23
N SER A 12 3.57 -16.56 -8.30
CA SER A 12 2.40 -17.42 -8.07
C SER A 12 1.95 -17.47 -6.59
N CYS A 13 2.83 -17.14 -5.65
CA CYS A 13 2.43 -16.84 -4.27
C CYS A 13 1.81 -15.45 -4.15
N LEU A 14 2.39 -14.42 -4.77
CA LEU A 14 1.83 -13.06 -4.83
C LEU A 14 0.39 -13.05 -5.38
N ALA A 15 0.11 -13.79 -6.45
CA ALA A 15 -1.23 -13.87 -7.03
C ALA A 15 -2.28 -14.50 -6.08
N LYS A 16 -1.86 -15.40 -5.16
CA LYS A 16 -2.74 -16.04 -4.17
C LYS A 16 -2.84 -15.26 -2.85
N VAL A 17 -1.79 -14.55 -2.47
CA VAL A 17 -1.76 -13.67 -1.30
C VAL A 17 -2.54 -12.37 -1.57
N ALA A 18 -2.54 -11.89 -2.81
CA ALA A 18 -3.04 -10.56 -3.12
C ALA A 18 -4.55 -10.45 -3.39
N ASN A 19 -5.31 -11.56 -3.53
CA ASN A 19 -6.72 -11.51 -3.99
C ASN A 19 -6.89 -10.45 -5.11
N ALA A 20 -5.90 -10.37 -6.01
CA ALA A 20 -5.67 -9.20 -6.85
C ALA A 20 -6.78 -9.16 -7.91
N SER A 21 -7.82 -8.38 -7.65
CA SER A 21 -8.84 -8.09 -8.65
C SER A 21 -8.20 -7.41 -9.84
N LEU A 22 -8.60 -7.80 -11.06
CA LEU A 22 -8.31 -7.08 -12.31
C LEU A 22 -8.63 -5.59 -12.10
N GLY A 23 -7.59 -4.76 -11.97
CA GLY A 23 -7.82 -3.34 -11.67
C GLY A 23 -6.59 -2.44 -11.66
N ALA A 24 -5.38 -2.96 -11.92
CA ALA A 24 -4.23 -2.10 -12.17
C ALA A 24 -4.24 -1.59 -13.62
N LEU A 25 -5.32 -0.89 -13.99
CA LEU A 25 -5.30 -0.01 -15.14
C LEU A 25 -4.58 1.26 -14.73
N ASN A 26 -3.44 1.48 -15.39
CA ASN A 26 -2.67 2.71 -15.47
C ASN A 26 -3.53 3.97 -15.28
N ASN A 27 -3.24 4.74 -14.23
CA ASN A 27 -3.55 6.15 -14.24
C ASN A 27 -2.26 6.94 -14.00
N PRO A 28 -1.48 7.24 -15.06
CA PRO A 28 -0.17 7.88 -14.94
C PRO A 28 -0.25 9.40 -14.65
N GLY A 29 -1.29 9.87 -13.96
CA GLY A 29 -1.63 11.31 -14.01
C GLY A 29 -2.11 12.01 -12.75
N LEU A 30 -2.34 11.36 -11.59
CA LEU A 30 -2.93 12.08 -10.45
C LEU A 30 -2.27 11.66 -9.14
N PHE A 31 -1.09 12.23 -8.87
CA PHE A 31 -0.73 12.47 -7.49
C PHE A 31 -1.66 13.56 -6.91
N PRO A 32 -2.04 13.46 -5.62
CA PRO A 32 -1.79 12.32 -4.75
C PRO A 32 -2.76 11.15 -5.01
N PHE A 33 -2.38 9.94 -4.61
CA PHE A 33 -3.25 8.75 -4.63
C PHE A 33 -3.03 7.84 -3.43
N VAL A 34 -4.03 7.03 -3.11
CA VAL A 34 -3.96 5.98 -2.07
C VAL A 34 -4.02 4.61 -2.74
N PHE A 35 -3.18 3.69 -2.30
CA PHE A 35 -3.24 2.29 -2.73
C PHE A 35 -3.00 1.31 -1.57
N ASN A 36 -3.54 0.09 -1.72
CA ASN A 36 -3.10 -1.08 -0.98
C ASN A 36 -2.00 -1.80 -1.80
N GLY A 37 -0.89 -2.12 -1.16
CA GLY A 37 0.23 -2.82 -1.76
C GLY A 37 0.47 -4.17 -1.09
N VAL A 38 0.93 -5.14 -1.89
CA VAL A 38 1.42 -6.43 -1.40
C VAL A 38 2.78 -6.68 -2.04
N ALA A 39 3.77 -7.01 -1.23
CA ALA A 39 5.14 -7.26 -1.71
C ALA A 39 5.72 -8.55 -1.13
N VAL A 40 6.68 -9.12 -1.85
CA VAL A 40 7.56 -10.18 -1.34
C VAL A 40 8.99 -9.69 -1.45
N PHE A 41 9.63 -9.50 -0.31
CA PHE A 41 11.05 -9.25 -0.19
C PHE A 41 11.81 -10.55 -0.27
N ASN A 42 12.92 -10.49 -0.99
CA ASN A 42 13.89 -11.54 -1.14
C ASN A 42 15.22 -10.99 -0.62
N TYR A 43 15.68 -11.58 0.48
CA TYR A 43 16.98 -11.35 1.10
C TYR A 43 17.91 -12.48 0.64
N PRO A 44 18.78 -12.24 -0.37
CA PRO A 44 19.62 -13.30 -0.90
C PRO A 44 20.60 -13.78 0.16
N ASN A 45 20.87 -15.09 0.19
CA ASN A 45 22.00 -15.59 0.96
C ASN A 45 23.28 -15.38 0.15
N TRP A 46 24.02 -14.33 0.48
CA TRP A 46 25.24 -13.95 -0.23
C TRP A 46 26.42 -14.93 -0.02
N THR A 47 26.29 -15.89 0.88
CA THR A 47 27.27 -16.97 1.07
C THR A 47 27.06 -18.15 0.12
N THR A 48 25.89 -18.25 -0.52
CA THR A 48 25.58 -19.34 -1.46
C THR A 48 25.23 -18.81 -2.84
N GLN A 49 25.42 -19.65 -3.86
CA GLN A 49 24.99 -19.34 -5.23
C GLN A 49 23.56 -19.81 -5.53
N GLN A 50 22.84 -20.32 -4.53
CA GLN A 50 21.55 -20.97 -4.70
C GLN A 50 20.41 -20.01 -4.32
N PRO A 51 19.61 -19.51 -5.28
CA PRO A 51 18.53 -18.57 -4.98
C PRO A 51 17.47 -19.11 -4.03
N ARG A 52 17.35 -20.44 -3.89
CA ARG A 52 16.39 -21.07 -2.97
C ARG A 52 16.76 -20.88 -1.49
N ASP A 53 18.02 -20.56 -1.20
CA ASP A 53 18.52 -20.36 0.15
C ASP A 53 18.26 -18.91 0.64
N SER A 54 17.57 -18.09 -0.17
CA SER A 54 17.16 -16.75 0.24
C SER A 54 16.10 -16.81 1.33
N THR A 55 16.15 -15.81 2.23
CA THR A 55 15.04 -15.56 3.14
C THR A 55 14.01 -14.71 2.42
N LYS A 56 12.74 -15.07 2.56
CA LYS A 56 11.63 -14.36 1.95
C LYS A 56 10.68 -13.84 3.02
N GLU A 57 10.26 -12.59 2.86
CA GLU A 57 9.34 -11.92 3.77
C GLU A 57 8.21 -11.32 2.93
N GLY A 58 6.97 -11.58 3.32
CA GLY A 58 5.80 -10.97 2.72
C GLY A 58 5.47 -9.66 3.40
N GLU A 59 4.76 -8.79 2.69
CA GLU A 59 4.29 -7.52 3.22
C GLU A 59 2.91 -7.20 2.65
N ASN A 60 2.03 -6.65 3.49
CA ASN A 60 0.79 -6.01 3.07
C ASN A 60 0.76 -4.62 3.69
N PHE A 61 0.46 -3.59 2.90
CA PHE A 61 0.57 -2.22 3.33
C PHE A 61 -0.40 -1.29 2.62
N PHE A 62 -0.58 -0.11 3.17
CA PHE A 62 -1.27 1.00 2.53
C PHE A 62 -0.29 2.13 2.35
N CYS A 63 -0.40 2.87 1.25
CA CYS A 63 0.46 4.01 0.97
C CYS A 63 -0.33 5.20 0.40
N TYR A 64 -0.07 6.39 0.94
CA TYR A 64 -0.44 7.68 0.38
C TYR A 64 0.77 8.27 -0.34
N ALA A 65 0.70 8.34 -1.67
CA ALA A 65 1.81 8.80 -2.49
C ALA A 65 1.53 10.18 -3.07
N THR A 66 2.57 11.01 -3.16
CA THR A 66 2.56 12.36 -3.76
C THR A 66 3.79 12.55 -4.67
N GLU A 67 3.86 13.68 -5.38
CA GLU A 67 5.06 14.05 -6.15
C GLU A 67 6.29 14.31 -5.27
N LYS A 68 6.09 14.69 -4.00
CA LYS A 68 7.17 15.06 -3.08
C LYS A 68 7.69 13.85 -2.29
N GLY A 69 6.81 12.90 -2.01
CA GLY A 69 6.99 11.95 -0.92
C GLY A 69 5.81 11.02 -0.74
N TYR A 70 5.93 10.10 0.20
CA TYR A 70 4.86 9.19 0.60
C TYR A 70 4.84 8.94 2.10
N LEU A 71 3.70 8.48 2.59
CA LEU A 71 3.53 7.88 3.91
C LEU A 71 2.86 6.51 3.73
N SER A 72 3.42 5.49 4.37
CA SER A 72 2.92 4.11 4.32
C SER A 72 2.89 3.47 5.71
N PHE A 73 2.04 2.47 5.86
CA PHE A 73 2.01 1.58 7.03
C PHE A 73 1.62 0.17 6.61
N GLY A 74 2.04 -0.82 7.38
CA GLY A 74 1.73 -2.20 7.04
C GLY A 74 2.18 -3.26 8.03
N TRP A 75 2.17 -4.50 7.55
CA TRP A 75 2.45 -5.73 8.28
C TRP A 75 3.51 -6.54 7.56
N TRP A 76 4.42 -7.12 8.34
CA TRP A 76 5.27 -8.22 7.87
C TRP A 76 4.49 -9.53 7.97
N LEU A 77 4.61 -10.35 6.94
CA LEU A 77 3.86 -11.58 6.76
C LEU A 77 4.81 -12.70 6.33
N ASP A 78 4.43 -13.95 6.62
CA ASP A 78 5.13 -15.10 6.05
C ASP A 78 4.93 -15.14 4.53
N ALA A 79 6.01 -15.31 3.77
CA ALA A 79 5.98 -15.44 2.31
C ALA A 79 5.54 -16.85 1.86
N ALA A 80 4.38 -17.30 2.33
CA ALA A 80 3.87 -18.66 2.15
C ALA A 80 2.39 -18.68 1.69
N PRO A 81 1.97 -19.71 0.95
CA PRO A 81 0.55 -19.95 0.71
C PRO A 81 -0.19 -20.21 2.03
N GLY A 82 -1.31 -19.51 2.24
CA GLY A 82 -2.15 -19.68 3.43
C GLY A 82 -1.83 -18.74 4.59
N THR A 83 -0.82 -17.87 4.44
CA THR A 83 -0.59 -16.77 5.39
C THR A 83 -1.85 -15.93 5.54
N SER A 84 -2.29 -15.75 6.79
CA SER A 84 -3.47 -14.95 7.10
C SER A 84 -3.16 -13.46 6.97
N TYR A 85 -3.93 -12.75 6.15
CA TYR A 85 -3.87 -11.30 5.99
C TYR A 85 -5.16 -10.62 6.44
N SER A 86 -6.06 -11.32 7.15
CA SER A 86 -7.35 -10.78 7.58
C SER A 86 -7.23 -9.60 8.56
N HIS A 87 -6.08 -9.47 9.22
CA HIS A 87 -5.75 -8.37 10.11
C HIS A 87 -5.17 -7.14 9.37
N CYS A 88 -4.75 -7.30 8.12
CA CYS A 88 -4.18 -6.25 7.28
C CYS A 88 -5.30 -5.40 6.68
N ARG A 89 -5.84 -4.48 7.48
CA ARG A 89 -6.99 -3.64 7.12
C ARG A 89 -6.65 -2.16 7.24
N PRO A 90 -7.25 -1.30 6.42
CA PRO A 90 -6.88 0.12 6.38
C PRO A 90 -7.17 0.86 7.70
N ASP A 91 -8.08 0.35 8.53
CA ASP A 91 -8.47 0.87 9.85
C ASP A 91 -7.95 0.03 11.02
N SER A 92 -6.97 -0.85 10.76
CA SER A 92 -6.38 -1.70 11.79
C SER A 92 -5.37 -0.90 12.63
N PRO A 93 -5.52 -0.84 13.97
CA PRO A 93 -4.59 -0.13 14.83
C PRO A 93 -3.26 -0.86 15.05
N ASP A 94 -3.20 -2.14 14.69
CA ASP A 94 -2.10 -3.06 15.02
C ASP A 94 -1.12 -3.23 13.85
N PHE A 95 -0.90 -2.19 13.04
CA PHE A 95 0.15 -2.21 12.02
C PHE A 95 1.53 -2.38 12.66
N ALA A 96 2.41 -3.14 12.01
CA ALA A 96 3.72 -3.48 12.56
C ALA A 96 4.73 -2.34 12.38
N TRP A 97 4.62 -1.61 11.27
CA TRP A 97 5.55 -0.56 10.89
C TRP A 97 4.84 0.58 10.18
N TYR A 98 5.46 1.75 10.22
CA TYR A 98 5.14 2.86 9.33
C TYR A 98 6.42 3.41 8.73
N GLU A 99 6.31 3.99 7.56
CA GLU A 99 7.44 4.45 6.76
C GLU A 99 7.05 5.69 5.99
N TYR A 100 8.00 6.58 5.77
CA TYR A 100 7.77 7.73 4.92
C TYR A 100 9.01 8.10 4.12
N SER A 101 8.77 8.85 3.04
CA SER A 101 9.81 9.48 2.25
C SER A 101 9.42 10.92 1.98
N GLU A 102 10.39 11.82 2.12
CA GLU A 102 10.28 13.27 1.82
C GLU A 102 11.04 13.66 0.55
N LYS A 103 11.65 12.67 -0.12
CA LYS A 103 12.53 12.89 -1.26
C LYS A 103 12.37 11.74 -2.24
N ILE A 104 11.59 11.98 -3.30
CA ILE A 104 11.46 11.07 -4.42
C ILE A 104 12.02 11.74 -5.68
N GLN A 105 12.87 11.02 -6.41
CA GLN A 105 13.44 11.46 -7.68
C GLN A 105 13.14 10.41 -8.74
N CYS A 106 12.35 10.75 -9.75
CA CYS A 106 11.98 9.84 -10.82
C CYS A 106 12.70 10.17 -12.13
N THR A 107 13.13 9.13 -12.82
CA THR A 107 13.64 9.15 -14.19
C THR A 107 12.80 8.22 -15.07
N GLU A 108 13.13 8.11 -16.35
CA GLU A 108 12.47 7.17 -17.26
C GLU A 108 12.62 5.70 -16.85
N THR A 109 13.65 5.37 -16.07
CA THR A 109 13.98 3.98 -15.70
C THR A 109 13.48 3.57 -14.32
N GLY A 110 12.98 4.52 -13.52
CA GLY A 110 12.45 4.28 -12.18
C GLY A 110 12.55 5.50 -11.28
N CYS A 111 12.15 5.32 -10.03
CA CYS A 111 12.22 6.33 -8.99
C CYS A 111 13.17 5.90 -7.88
N LYS A 112 13.90 6.85 -7.33
CA LYS A 112 14.70 6.71 -6.13
C LYS A 112 14.06 7.47 -4.99
N ALA A 113 13.84 6.83 -3.85
CA ALA A 113 13.32 7.46 -2.63
C ALA A 113 14.29 7.27 -1.48
N HIS A 114 14.49 8.32 -0.69
CA HIS A 114 15.14 8.18 0.61
C HIS A 114 14.09 7.87 1.67
N VAL A 115 14.26 6.77 2.38
CA VAL A 115 13.20 6.11 3.13
C VAL A 115 13.59 5.99 4.60
N VAL A 116 12.65 6.36 5.48
CA VAL A 116 12.79 6.23 6.93
C VAL A 116 11.66 5.35 7.47
N ASN A 117 12.02 4.21 8.06
CA ASN A 117 11.08 3.19 8.52
C ASN A 117 11.16 3.01 10.04
N TYR A 118 10.02 2.91 10.69
CA TYR A 118 9.90 2.76 12.14
C TYR A 118 9.04 1.55 12.51
N TRP A 119 9.41 0.91 13.62
CA TRP A 119 8.54 -0.02 14.32
C TRP A 119 7.40 0.75 15.01
N ALA A 120 6.15 0.38 14.71
CA ALA A 120 4.98 1.06 15.25
C ALA A 120 4.79 0.82 16.75
N ALA A 121 5.18 -0.35 17.26
CA ALA A 121 4.96 -0.75 18.64
C ALA A 121 5.69 0.13 19.67
N ASN A 122 6.87 0.64 19.32
CA ASN A 122 7.74 1.38 20.22
C ASN A 122 8.31 2.68 19.62
N ASN A 123 7.88 3.05 18.40
CA ASN A 123 8.38 4.22 17.68
C ASN A 123 9.93 4.24 17.57
N SER A 124 10.53 3.07 17.31
CA SER A 124 11.98 2.96 17.13
C SER A 124 12.33 2.85 15.65
N LEU A 125 13.40 3.54 15.24
CA LEU A 125 13.93 3.46 13.88
C LEU A 125 14.29 2.01 13.57
N LYS A 126 13.69 1.45 12.52
CA LYS A 126 14.01 0.12 12.01
C LYS A 126 15.18 0.20 11.02
N PHE A 127 15.08 1.10 10.04
CA PHE A 127 16.15 1.39 9.09
C PHE A 127 15.91 2.75 8.42
N GLU A 128 16.98 3.28 7.83
CA GLU A 128 16.99 4.46 6.98
C GLU A 128 17.89 4.13 5.78
N THR A 129 17.36 4.16 4.57
CA THR A 129 18.09 3.74 3.36
C THR A 129 17.47 4.34 2.11
N ASP A 130 18.13 4.15 0.98
CA ASP A 130 17.59 4.54 -0.32
C ASP A 130 16.94 3.33 -1.01
N TYR A 131 15.71 3.52 -1.50
CA TYR A 131 15.02 2.55 -2.35
C TYR A 131 15.07 2.99 -3.80
N VAL A 132 15.23 2.05 -4.72
CA VAL A 132 14.95 2.23 -6.13
C VAL A 132 13.75 1.36 -6.49
N PHE A 133 12.73 1.94 -7.11
CA PHE A 133 11.52 1.25 -7.52
C PHE A 133 11.11 1.62 -8.95
N SER A 134 10.55 0.66 -9.66
CA SER A 134 10.10 0.82 -11.04
C SER A 134 8.95 -0.13 -11.34
N ASP A 135 8.18 0.19 -12.37
CA ASP A 135 7.17 -0.73 -12.88
C ASP A 135 7.85 -1.83 -13.71
N ALA A 136 7.49 -3.07 -13.40
CA ALA A 136 7.98 -4.25 -14.06
C ALA A 136 6.87 -4.81 -14.95
N ASN A 137 6.95 -4.51 -16.25
CA ASN A 137 6.04 -5.04 -17.28
C ASN A 137 6.34 -6.52 -17.55
N LEU A 138 6.16 -7.37 -16.55
CA LEU A 138 6.45 -8.81 -16.61
C LEU A 138 5.23 -9.65 -17.02
N ALA A 139 4.06 -9.03 -17.15
CA ALA A 139 2.80 -9.68 -17.50
C ALA A 139 1.93 -8.78 -18.39
N LEU A 140 0.92 -9.38 -19.02
CA LEU A 140 -0.10 -8.63 -19.76
C LEU A 140 -0.77 -7.59 -18.83
N PRO A 141 -1.10 -6.38 -19.30
CA PRO A 141 -1.72 -5.33 -18.48
C PRO A 141 -2.98 -5.78 -17.71
N GLU A 142 -3.69 -6.77 -18.24
CA GLU A 142 -4.88 -7.40 -17.65
C GLU A 142 -4.61 -8.14 -16.34
N LEU A 143 -3.37 -8.60 -16.12
CA LEU A 143 -2.91 -9.27 -14.90
C LEU A 143 -2.42 -8.27 -13.83
N GLY A 144 -2.43 -6.99 -14.18
CA GLY A 144 -1.98 -5.88 -13.36
C GLY A 144 -0.48 -5.60 -13.45
N THR A 145 -0.11 -4.37 -13.09
CA THR A 145 1.28 -3.91 -13.07
C THR A 145 2.00 -4.48 -11.85
N LEU A 146 3.03 -5.31 -12.09
CA LEU A 146 4.00 -5.65 -11.07
C LEU A 146 4.95 -4.48 -10.89
N SER A 147 5.38 -4.20 -9.67
CA SER A 147 6.43 -3.24 -9.38
C SER A 147 7.63 -3.97 -8.81
N THR A 148 8.82 -3.59 -9.25
CA THR A 148 10.08 -4.04 -8.67
C THR A 148 10.65 -2.95 -7.79
N PHE A 149 11.27 -3.34 -6.69
CA PHE A 149 12.02 -2.42 -5.88
C PHE A 149 13.21 -3.09 -5.21
N TYR A 150 14.25 -2.34 -4.91
CA TYR A 150 15.43 -2.82 -4.20
C TYR A 150 16.03 -1.72 -3.32
N ARG A 151 16.73 -2.13 -2.27
CA ARG A 151 17.55 -1.24 -1.45
C ARG A 151 18.85 -0.95 -2.17
N ASP A 152 19.17 0.32 -2.34
CA ASP A 152 20.38 0.81 -3.01
C ASP A 152 21.58 0.73 -2.06
N GLU A 153 21.88 -0.48 -1.60
CA GLU A 153 22.96 -0.79 -0.67
C GLU A 153 23.63 -2.12 -1.04
N GLU A 154 24.88 -2.30 -0.62
CA GLU A 154 25.56 -3.58 -0.79
C GLU A 154 24.77 -4.69 -0.10
N GLN A 155 24.53 -5.79 -0.80
CA GLN A 155 23.76 -6.93 -0.28
C GLN A 155 22.29 -6.60 0.06
N GLY A 156 21.76 -5.50 -0.46
CA GLY A 156 20.40 -5.03 -0.22
C GLY A 156 19.31 -6.01 -0.65
N ALA A 157 18.18 -5.95 0.06
CA ALA A 157 17.00 -6.72 -0.30
C ALA A 157 16.41 -6.24 -1.63
N SER A 158 15.80 -7.17 -2.36
CA SER A 158 15.02 -6.88 -3.56
C SER A 158 13.61 -7.42 -3.37
N ALA A 159 12.64 -6.84 -4.04
CA ALA A 159 11.25 -7.20 -3.87
C ALA A 159 10.44 -7.00 -5.14
N VAL A 160 9.36 -7.78 -5.22
CA VAL A 160 8.33 -7.65 -6.24
C VAL A 160 7.01 -7.50 -5.53
N GLY A 161 6.21 -6.54 -5.99
CA GLY A 161 4.89 -6.30 -5.43
C GLY A 161 3.84 -5.97 -6.48
N THR A 162 2.61 -5.90 -5.99
CA THR A 162 1.44 -5.41 -6.71
C THR A 162 0.86 -4.23 -5.94
N ARG A 163 0.09 -3.40 -6.64
CA ARG A 163 -0.70 -2.33 -6.01
C ARG A 163 -2.12 -2.31 -6.55
N HIS A 164 -3.06 -1.99 -5.67
CA HIS A 164 -4.46 -1.75 -5.98
C HIS A 164 -4.84 -0.33 -5.54
N VAL A 165 -5.13 0.55 -6.50
CA VAL A 165 -5.41 1.97 -6.25
C VAL A 165 -6.82 2.15 -5.67
N LEU A 166 -6.89 2.64 -4.43
CA LEU A 166 -8.13 2.83 -3.69
C LEU A 166 -8.79 4.19 -3.96
N SER A 167 -8.03 5.18 -4.42
CA SER A 167 -8.55 6.52 -4.73
C SER A 167 -9.15 6.64 -6.15
N SER A 168 -9.47 5.52 -6.80
CA SER A 168 -9.83 5.49 -8.23
C SER A 168 -11.31 5.25 -8.51
N THR A 169 -12.00 4.43 -7.72
CA THR A 169 -13.38 4.00 -8.00
C THR A 169 -14.26 4.05 -6.75
N SER A 170 -15.55 4.30 -6.92
CA SER A 170 -16.50 4.34 -5.81
C SER A 170 -16.56 3.04 -5.00
N SER A 171 -16.22 1.90 -5.61
CA SER A 171 -16.16 0.60 -4.94
C SER A 171 -15.08 0.49 -3.86
N THR A 172 -14.01 1.30 -3.97
CA THR A 172 -12.87 1.31 -3.02
C THR A 172 -12.89 2.54 -2.11
N ALA A 173 -13.89 3.41 -2.24
CA ALA A 173 -14.05 4.64 -1.47
C ALA A 173 -13.99 4.45 0.05
N LEU A 174 -14.63 3.39 0.57
CA LEU A 174 -14.64 3.10 2.01
C LEU A 174 -13.23 2.77 2.53
N ASP A 175 -12.51 1.88 1.84
CA ASP A 175 -11.16 1.48 2.22
C ASP A 175 -10.16 2.63 2.04
N CYS A 176 -10.35 3.45 1.01
CA CYS A 176 -9.60 4.69 0.83
C CYS A 176 -9.76 5.63 2.03
N CYS A 177 -10.99 5.91 2.46
CA CYS A 177 -11.23 6.83 3.58
C CYS A 177 -10.68 6.28 4.90
N LYS A 178 -10.81 4.97 5.14
CA LYS A 178 -10.20 4.31 6.30
C LYS A 178 -8.69 4.47 6.31
N ALA A 179 -8.03 4.25 5.17
CA ALA A 179 -6.59 4.39 5.06
C ALA A 179 -6.16 5.86 5.29
N LEU A 180 -6.87 6.83 4.70
CA LEU A 180 -6.62 8.26 4.94
C LEU A 180 -6.70 8.65 6.41
N LYS A 181 -7.72 8.14 7.13
CA LYS A 181 -7.85 8.37 8.56
C LYS A 181 -6.64 7.81 9.32
N THR A 182 -6.22 6.58 9.03
CA THR A 182 -5.05 5.97 9.66
C THR A 182 -3.76 6.73 9.35
N PHE A 183 -3.57 7.24 8.12
CA PHE A 183 -2.41 8.09 7.80
C PHE A 183 -2.38 9.37 8.63
N ARG A 184 -3.53 10.02 8.82
CA ARG A 184 -3.65 11.21 9.68
C ARG A 184 -3.33 10.87 11.13
N GLU A 185 -3.89 9.78 11.64
CA GLU A 185 -3.59 9.29 13.00
C GLU A 185 -2.10 8.98 13.19
N ILE A 186 -1.43 8.37 12.21
CA ILE A 186 0.02 8.13 12.23
C ILE A 186 0.80 9.45 12.26
N LYS A 187 0.46 10.38 11.36
CA LYS A 187 1.12 11.69 11.28
C LYS A 187 1.01 12.43 12.61
N ASP A 188 -0.18 12.47 13.20
CA ASP A 188 -0.45 13.19 14.44
C ASP A 188 0.17 12.48 15.66
N LYS A 189 -0.01 11.15 15.77
CA LYS A 189 0.51 10.34 16.88
C LYS A 189 2.03 10.41 16.99
N TYR A 190 2.73 10.37 15.86
CA TYR A 190 4.20 10.38 15.84
C TYR A 190 4.79 11.75 15.50
N ASN A 191 3.95 12.80 15.42
CA ASN A 191 4.34 14.18 15.13
C ASN A 191 5.25 14.29 13.88
N LEU A 192 4.84 13.61 12.79
CA LEU A 192 5.62 13.56 11.56
C LEU A 192 5.56 14.90 10.83
N ASN A 193 6.72 15.49 10.58
CA ASN A 193 6.86 16.74 9.84
C ASN A 193 7.00 16.47 8.33
N LEU A 194 5.88 16.14 7.68
CA LEU A 194 5.84 15.85 6.25
C LEU A 194 5.76 17.15 5.42
N SER A 195 6.45 17.23 4.29
CA SER A 195 6.43 18.38 3.36
C SER A 195 5.19 18.45 2.45
N PHE A 196 4.25 17.54 2.67
CA PHE A 196 2.99 17.43 1.95
C PHE A 196 1.81 17.18 2.90
N ASP A 197 0.62 17.57 2.44
CA ASP A 197 -0.62 17.42 3.19
C ASP A 197 -1.38 16.16 2.77
N LEU A 198 -2.03 15.50 3.74
CA LEU A 198 -2.91 14.36 3.54
C LEU A 198 -4.32 14.82 3.13
N LYS A 199 -4.50 15.10 1.83
CA LYS A 199 -5.76 15.59 1.25
C LYS A 199 -6.83 14.49 1.15
N ASP A 200 -8.10 14.88 1.26
CA ASP A 200 -9.25 14.03 0.94
C ASP A 200 -9.33 13.81 -0.58
N ILE A 201 -8.87 12.63 -1.01
CA ILE A 201 -8.80 12.24 -2.43
C ILE A 201 -9.62 10.99 -2.74
N CYS A 202 -10.42 10.53 -1.79
CA CYS A 202 -11.22 9.34 -1.97
C CYS A 202 -12.46 9.63 -2.83
N PRO A 203 -12.81 8.70 -3.73
CA PRO A 203 -13.98 8.86 -4.57
C PRO A 203 -15.27 8.86 -3.74
N PRO A 204 -16.36 9.48 -4.24
CA PRO A 204 -17.65 9.38 -3.58
C PRO A 204 -18.12 7.93 -3.55
N GLN A 205 -18.64 7.49 -2.39
CA GLN A 205 -19.23 6.16 -2.25
C GLN A 205 -20.47 6.03 -3.15
N GLU A 206 -20.64 4.87 -3.80
CA GLU A 206 -21.90 4.57 -4.47
C GLU A 206 -22.99 4.43 -3.41
N THR A 207 -23.87 5.43 -3.33
CA THR A 207 -25.14 5.25 -2.62
C THR A 207 -25.91 4.18 -3.38
N VAL A 208 -26.12 3.02 -2.76
CA VAL A 208 -27.03 1.99 -3.27
C VAL A 208 -28.29 2.70 -3.81
N LYS A 209 -28.61 2.52 -5.09
CA LYS A 209 -29.90 2.93 -5.67
C LYS A 209 -31.01 2.19 -4.92
N ARG A 210 -31.39 2.69 -3.74
CA ARG A 210 -32.54 2.20 -3.00
C ARG A 210 -33.78 2.66 -3.75
N SER A 211 -34.66 1.70 -3.98
CA SER A 211 -35.99 1.83 -4.58
C SER A 211 -36.78 3.01 -3.99
N TRP A 212 -37.70 3.52 -4.80
CA TRP A 212 -38.44 4.79 -4.76
C TRP A 212 -39.20 5.22 -3.47
N TRP A 213 -38.81 4.84 -2.24
CA TRP A 213 -39.64 5.09 -1.05
C TRP A 213 -38.94 5.57 0.23
N ARG A 214 -37.73 6.12 0.20
CA ARG A 214 -37.20 6.87 1.37
C ARG A 214 -36.40 8.10 0.96
N TRP A 215 -37.01 9.26 1.16
CA TRP A 215 -36.34 10.55 1.18
C TRP A 215 -35.46 10.66 2.42
N GLY A 216 -34.19 11.03 2.23
CA GLY A 216 -33.36 11.62 3.30
C GLY A 216 -32.06 10.91 3.67
N GLN A 217 -31.19 10.55 2.72
CA GLN A 217 -29.75 10.59 2.97
C GLN A 217 -29.07 11.32 1.81
N LEU A 218 -28.49 12.48 2.12
CA LEU A 218 -27.77 13.34 1.19
C LEU A 218 -26.47 12.64 0.74
N PRO A 219 -25.98 12.89 -0.48
CA PRO A 219 -24.62 12.52 -0.87
C PRO A 219 -23.64 13.11 0.15
N MET A 220 -22.62 12.35 0.53
CA MET A 220 -21.56 12.82 1.44
C MET A 220 -20.85 14.02 0.79
N ASN A 221 -21.30 15.23 1.12
CA ASN A 221 -20.61 16.50 0.83
C ASN A 221 -19.54 16.82 1.90
N GLY A 222 -19.37 15.95 2.91
CA GLY A 222 -18.26 16.00 3.86
C GLY A 222 -17.23 14.96 3.45
N GLY A 223 -15.94 15.32 3.48
CA GLY A 223 -14.84 14.41 3.19
C GLY A 223 -14.75 13.22 4.16
N CYS A 224 -13.62 12.50 4.16
CA CYS A 224 -13.45 11.27 4.94
C CYS A 224 -13.56 11.47 6.46
N ASP A 225 -13.56 12.72 6.93
CA ASP A 225 -13.70 13.11 8.35
C ASP A 225 -15.16 13.30 8.81
N SER A 226 -16.15 13.16 7.92
CA SER A 226 -17.56 13.26 8.32
C SER A 226 -18.00 12.01 9.09
N GLU A 227 -18.08 12.13 10.42
CA GLU A 227 -18.54 11.07 11.31
C GLU A 227 -19.96 10.62 10.93
N LEU A 228 -20.08 9.38 10.45
CA LEU A 228 -21.37 8.68 10.38
C LEU A 228 -21.83 8.34 11.81
N THR A 229 -22.47 9.29 12.48
CA THR A 229 -23.27 9.02 13.67
C THR A 229 -24.47 8.17 13.22
N PHE A 230 -24.38 6.85 13.39
CA PHE A 230 -25.53 5.97 13.29
C PHE A 230 -26.46 6.25 14.47
N ILE A 231 -27.33 7.26 14.34
CA ILE A 231 -28.48 7.39 15.23
C ILE A 231 -29.46 6.32 14.81
N LEU A 232 -29.41 5.17 15.49
CA LEU A 232 -30.56 4.27 15.59
C LEU A 232 -31.66 5.04 16.33
N SER A 233 -32.52 5.74 15.60
CA SER A 233 -33.83 6.12 16.15
C SER A 233 -34.64 4.85 16.26
N ALA A 234 -34.56 4.20 17.43
CA ALA A 234 -35.56 3.25 17.86
C ALA A 234 -36.92 3.99 17.85
N ASN A 235 -37.84 3.48 17.04
CA ASN A 235 -39.23 3.92 17.01
C ASN A 235 -39.84 3.74 18.41
N ASN A 236 -40.47 4.80 18.92
CA ASN A 236 -41.66 4.70 19.77
C ASN A 236 -42.87 5.10 18.92
#